data_AF-A0AAW0MBL1-F1
#
_entry.id   AF-A0AAW0MBL1-F1
#
_cell.length_a   1.000
_cell.length_b   1.000
_cell.length_c   1.000
_cell.angle_alpha   90.00
_cell.angle_beta   90.00
_cell.angle_gamma   90.00
#
_symmetry.space_group_name_H-M   'P 1'
#
loop_
_entity.id
_entity.type
_entity.pdbx_description
1 polymer ?
#
loop_
_entity_poly.entity_id
_entity_poly.type
_entity_poly.pdbx_seq_one_letter_code
_entity_poly.pdbx_strand_id
1 'polypeptide(L)'
;MEELRKLEQVQRTLKFMESRAIWTSSDPDSNRFLANLILLLVQPCGELDMDNKCTLVSTHMPKISVAFLEEASLLITQEGITEAEDERNSPCQNVVDNSMQLDCENETYSGMLQTNFEGMAMVGLDAMQRANSTLEDFCRSYFMFHGMDVNKPQSLFKHLPVLSFTESFIYQLDRLNEKTLHLPTSGASVSERGCKDGHQRLITQFTDTFKSDPFRPLVGLLECLEYWALERKLCCALMSQEKISVEDVIRAIHLKSFDYRVLNLLLYQLRGEKVNDLHMEFLCVSEFLVEDDVLENGFNVLRMFVRIYGASRAPIMLARYITEAEQKYESLLKTLDPQLSLNYQKRCEEATKEGGKISGHILGTWSIPPVIVDEELYRSNFQNSK
;
A
#
# COMPACT_ATOMS: atom_id res chain seq x y z
N MET A 1 -5.59 -0.19 -19.90
CA MET A 1 -5.81 -0.90 -21.17
C MET A 1 -5.27 -0.13 -22.37
N GLU A 2 -5.45 1.19 -22.44
CA GLU A 2 -4.97 1.98 -23.59
C GLU A 2 -3.43 2.07 -23.70
N GLU A 3 -2.73 2.27 -22.59
CA GLU A 3 -1.24 2.26 -22.58
C GLU A 3 -0.64 0.89 -22.96
N LEU A 4 -1.31 -0.21 -22.58
CA LEU A 4 -0.93 -1.56 -23.00
C LEU A 4 -1.10 -1.75 -24.51
N ARG A 5 -2.16 -1.19 -25.11
CA ARG A 5 -2.35 -1.21 -26.57
C ARG A 5 -1.28 -0.39 -27.28
N LYS A 6 -0.88 0.77 -26.74
CA LYS A 6 0.23 1.57 -27.28
C LYS A 6 1.54 0.80 -27.25
N LEU A 7 1.86 0.13 -26.14
CA LEU A 7 3.05 -0.72 -26.03
C LEU A 7 3.02 -1.89 -27.02
N GLU A 8 1.86 -2.53 -27.20
CA GLU A 8 1.68 -3.59 -28.18
C GLU A 8 1.89 -3.09 -29.63
N GLN A 9 1.40 -1.89 -29.95
CA GLN A 9 1.63 -1.25 -31.25
C GLN A 9 3.12 -0.98 -31.50
N VAL A 10 3.83 -0.42 -30.51
CA VAL A 10 5.29 -0.21 -30.60
C VAL A 10 6.02 -1.53 -30.83
N GLN A 11 5.66 -2.59 -30.11
CA GLN A 11 6.29 -3.90 -30.26
C GLN A 11 6.03 -4.52 -31.65
N ARG A 12 4.83 -4.37 -32.22
CA ARG A 12 4.53 -4.81 -33.58
C ARG A 12 5.34 -4.04 -34.62
N THR A 13 5.49 -2.73 -34.44
CA THR A 13 6.30 -1.88 -35.32
C THR A 13 7.78 -2.26 -35.27
N LEU A 14 8.33 -2.56 -34.08
CA LEU A 14 9.71 -3.04 -33.94
C LEU A 14 9.96 -4.35 -34.70
N LYS A 15 9.05 -5.33 -34.59
CA LYS A 15 9.13 -6.59 -35.36
C LYS A 15 9.04 -6.36 -36.86
N PHE A 16 8.22 -5.40 -37.29
CA PHE A 16 8.13 -5.02 -38.70
C PHE A 16 9.43 -4.38 -39.20
N MET A 17 10.03 -3.47 -38.43
CA MET A 17 11.32 -2.86 -38.75
C MET A 17 12.45 -3.89 -38.85
N GLU A 18 12.48 -4.86 -37.92
CA GLU A 18 13.41 -6.00 -37.93
C GLU A 18 13.28 -6.81 -39.22
N SER A 19 12.05 -7.12 -39.65
CA SER A 19 11.80 -7.86 -40.90
C SER A 19 12.23 -7.12 -42.18
N ARG A 20 12.46 -5.81 -42.10
CA ARG A 20 12.83 -4.94 -43.23
C ARG A 20 14.26 -4.42 -43.15
N ALA A 21 15.06 -4.88 -42.18
CA ALA A 21 16.43 -4.43 -41.92
C ALA A 21 16.56 -2.91 -41.67
N ILE A 22 15.50 -2.26 -41.17
CA ILE A 22 15.52 -0.87 -40.71
C ILE A 22 15.85 -0.90 -39.21
N TRP A 23 17.06 -1.36 -38.88
CA TRP A 23 17.51 -1.58 -37.51
C TRP A 23 18.84 -0.87 -37.27
N THR A 24 18.94 -0.10 -36.18
CA THR A 24 20.22 0.44 -35.71
C THR A 24 20.81 -0.53 -34.70
N SER A 25 21.96 -1.12 -35.01
CA SER A 25 22.45 -2.37 -34.39
C SER A 25 23.07 -2.25 -32.99
N SER A 26 22.88 -1.19 -32.23
CA SER A 26 23.58 -1.06 -30.93
C SER A 26 22.81 -0.44 -29.77
N ASP A 27 21.61 0.11 -29.97
CA ASP A 27 20.86 0.77 -28.88
C ASP A 27 19.34 0.46 -28.94
N PRO A 28 18.78 -0.20 -27.91
CA PRO A 28 17.34 -0.43 -27.78
C PRO A 28 16.49 0.85 -27.81
N ASP A 29 17.00 1.96 -27.25
CA ASP A 29 16.25 3.22 -27.16
C ASP A 29 16.18 3.92 -28.51
N SER A 30 17.24 3.89 -29.30
CA SER A 30 17.25 4.33 -30.70
C SER A 30 16.19 3.59 -31.54
N ASN A 31 16.10 2.27 -31.41
CA ASN A 31 15.11 1.48 -32.14
C ASN A 31 13.68 1.81 -31.68
N ARG A 32 13.48 2.02 -30.38
CA ARG A 32 12.18 2.43 -29.83
C ARG A 32 11.76 3.83 -30.30
N PHE A 33 12.68 4.79 -30.36
CA PHE A 33 12.45 6.13 -30.88
C PHE A 33 12.01 6.08 -32.35
N LEU A 34 12.72 5.32 -33.19
CA LEU A 34 12.37 5.13 -34.59
C LEU A 34 11.00 4.47 -34.77
N ALA A 35 10.67 3.48 -33.95
CA ALA A 35 9.35 2.85 -33.96
C ALA A 35 8.23 3.85 -33.64
N ASN A 36 8.44 4.72 -32.65
CA ASN A 36 7.49 5.79 -32.32
C ASN A 36 7.34 6.82 -33.45
N LEU A 37 8.44 7.18 -34.13
CA LEU A 37 8.41 8.08 -35.28
C LEU A 37 7.63 7.48 -36.46
N ILE A 38 7.82 6.19 -36.75
CA ILE A 38 7.06 5.50 -37.80
C ILE A 38 5.57 5.46 -37.46
N LEU A 39 5.22 5.17 -36.20
CA LEU A 39 3.83 5.20 -35.73
C LEU A 39 3.21 6.59 -35.90
N LEU A 40 3.95 7.66 -35.58
CA LEU A 40 3.51 9.04 -35.78
C LEU A 40 3.23 9.34 -37.26
N LEU A 41 4.09 8.87 -38.17
CA LEU A 41 3.91 9.08 -39.62
C LEU A 41 2.68 8.35 -40.16
N VAL A 42 2.40 7.15 -39.65
CA VAL A 42 1.24 6.33 -40.03
C VAL A 42 -0.07 6.88 -39.47
N GLN A 43 -0.05 7.57 -38.33
CA GLN A 43 -1.24 8.13 -37.72
C GLN A 43 -1.89 9.20 -38.62
N PRO A 44 -3.22 9.21 -38.80
CA PRO A 44 -3.91 10.26 -39.55
C PRO A 44 -3.61 11.65 -39.00
N CYS A 45 -3.29 12.60 -39.87
CA CYS A 45 -3.02 13.99 -39.50
C CYS A 45 -3.70 14.91 -40.51
N GLY A 46 -4.95 15.29 -40.24
CA GLY A 46 -5.78 16.06 -41.18
C GLY A 46 -5.91 15.35 -42.55
N GLU A 47 -5.78 16.13 -43.62
CA GLU A 47 -5.84 15.65 -45.01
C GLU A 47 -4.47 15.22 -45.58
N LEU A 48 -3.43 15.16 -44.75
CA LEU A 48 -2.08 14.79 -45.20
C LEU A 48 -1.98 13.28 -45.45
N ASP A 49 -1.68 12.91 -46.69
CA ASP A 49 -1.29 11.55 -47.05
C ASP A 49 0.15 11.21 -46.64
N MET A 50 0.54 9.95 -46.80
CA MET A 50 1.84 9.44 -46.36
C MET A 50 3.01 10.04 -47.15
N ASP A 51 2.84 10.29 -48.45
CA ASP A 51 3.88 10.85 -49.30
C ASP A 51 4.17 12.30 -48.91
N ASN A 52 3.12 13.11 -48.70
CA ASN A 52 3.22 14.50 -48.25
C ASN A 52 3.87 14.61 -46.87
N LYS A 53 3.53 13.70 -45.92
CA LYS A 53 4.20 13.65 -44.61
C LYS A 53 5.69 13.35 -44.75
N CYS A 54 6.07 12.36 -45.56
CA CYS A 54 7.48 12.03 -45.81
C CYS A 54 8.24 13.20 -46.45
N THR A 55 7.64 13.89 -47.42
CA THR A 55 8.25 15.08 -48.04
C THR A 55 8.45 16.22 -47.04
N LEU A 56 7.46 16.49 -46.18
CA LEU A 56 7.56 17.52 -45.15
C LEU A 56 8.66 17.21 -44.14
N VAL A 57 8.70 15.97 -43.63
CA VAL A 57 9.77 15.55 -42.70
C VAL A 57 11.12 15.69 -43.37
N SER A 58 11.32 15.17 -44.58
CA SER A 58 12.60 15.28 -45.29
C SER A 58 13.04 16.75 -45.53
N THR A 59 12.08 17.63 -45.82
CA THR A 59 12.34 19.06 -46.10
C THR A 59 12.71 19.85 -44.85
N HIS A 60 12.06 19.55 -43.72
CA HIS A 60 12.18 20.34 -42.50
C HIS A 60 13.07 19.72 -41.42
N MET A 61 13.26 18.39 -41.41
CA MET A 61 14.10 17.70 -40.42
C MET A 61 15.54 18.26 -40.37
N PRO A 62 16.20 18.62 -41.49
CA PRO A 62 17.53 19.23 -41.43
C PRO A 62 17.58 20.61 -40.74
N LYS A 63 16.42 21.27 -40.60
CA LYS A 63 16.28 22.57 -39.93
C LYS A 63 15.99 22.43 -38.44
N ILE A 64 15.60 21.23 -37.98
CA ILE A 64 15.35 20.92 -36.58
C ILE A 64 16.70 20.66 -35.91
N SER A 65 17.23 21.67 -35.26
CA SER A 65 18.46 21.57 -34.46
C SER A 65 18.15 21.15 -33.02
N VAL A 66 19.18 20.71 -32.30
CA VAL A 66 19.06 20.43 -30.86
C VAL A 66 18.58 21.68 -30.10
N ALA A 67 19.16 22.85 -30.40
CA ALA A 67 18.76 24.12 -29.78
C ALA A 67 17.27 24.45 -30.03
N PHE A 68 16.75 24.16 -31.22
CA PHE A 68 15.33 24.35 -31.53
C PHE A 68 14.44 23.40 -30.70
N LEU A 69 14.85 22.15 -30.50
CA LEU A 69 14.11 21.19 -29.68
C LEU A 69 14.14 21.54 -28.19
N GLU A 70 15.26 22.05 -27.69
CA GLU A 70 15.37 22.56 -26.32
C GLU A 70 14.43 23.75 -26.10
N GLU A 71 14.41 24.71 -27.03
CA GLU A 71 13.48 25.86 -26.99
C GLU A 71 12.01 25.40 -27.04
N ALA A 72 11.69 24.45 -27.93
CA ALA A 72 10.34 23.88 -28.00
C ALA A 72 9.94 23.14 -26.72
N SER A 73 10.88 22.45 -26.05
CA SER A 73 10.61 21.75 -24.79
C SER A 73 10.22 22.70 -23.66
N LEU A 74 10.84 23.89 -23.60
CA LEU A 74 10.51 24.93 -22.63
C LEU A 74 9.08 25.43 -22.83
N LEU A 75 8.67 25.68 -24.08
CA LEU A 75 7.31 26.12 -24.40
C LEU A 75 6.24 25.09 -24.00
N ILE A 76 6.47 23.82 -24.33
CA ILE A 76 5.53 22.72 -24.01
C ILE A 76 5.43 22.51 -22.49
N THR A 77 6.52 22.71 -21.75
CA THR A 77 6.53 22.55 -20.29
C THR A 77 5.89 23.76 -19.59
N GLN A 78 5.95 24.94 -20.20
CA GLN A 78 5.41 26.18 -19.64
C GLN A 78 3.87 26.28 -19.79
N GLU A 79 3.29 25.67 -20.83
CA GLU A 79 1.84 25.58 -21.01
C GLU A 79 1.11 24.76 -19.92
N GLY A 80 1.84 24.02 -19.08
CA GLY A 80 1.27 23.31 -17.92
C GLY A 80 1.00 24.18 -16.68
N ILE A 81 1.39 25.46 -16.67
CA ILE A 81 1.39 26.31 -15.46
C ILE A 81 0.53 27.59 -15.56
N THR A 82 -0.05 27.91 -16.72
CA THR A 82 -0.83 29.15 -16.89
C THR A 82 -2.31 28.91 -17.16
N GLU A 83 -3.05 28.57 -16.10
CA GLU A 83 -4.42 29.04 -15.86
C GLU A 83 -4.53 29.52 -14.41
N ALA A 84 -3.82 30.60 -14.08
CA ALA A 84 -4.09 31.47 -12.94
C ALA A 84 -3.39 32.81 -13.16
N GLU A 85 -4.03 33.71 -13.91
CA GLU A 85 -3.72 35.14 -13.81
C GLU A 85 -4.20 35.63 -12.44
N ASP A 86 -3.27 36.09 -11.58
CA ASP A 86 -3.23 37.53 -11.28
C ASP A 86 -1.95 37.95 -10.50
N GLU A 87 -1.24 38.88 -11.13
CA GLU A 87 -0.43 39.99 -10.60
C GLU A 87 0.38 39.84 -9.29
N ARG A 88 1.72 39.80 -9.43
CA ARG A 88 2.63 40.87 -8.96
C ARG A 88 4.10 40.65 -9.36
N ASN A 89 4.57 41.52 -10.26
CA ASN A 89 5.94 42.03 -10.50
C ASN A 89 7.11 41.50 -9.64
N SER A 90 8.11 40.88 -10.29
CA SER A 90 9.52 41.36 -10.25
C SER A 90 10.42 40.62 -11.27
N PRO A 91 11.43 41.27 -11.91
CA PRO A 91 12.19 40.71 -13.04
C PRO A 91 13.53 40.05 -12.65
N CYS A 92 13.79 38.90 -13.30
CA CYS A 92 15.04 38.33 -13.83
C CYS A 92 16.32 38.34 -12.96
N GLN A 93 16.93 37.16 -12.71
CA GLN A 93 18.16 36.71 -13.41
C GLN A 93 18.79 35.42 -12.83
N ASN A 94 19.30 34.61 -13.77
CA ASN A 94 20.37 33.61 -13.67
C ASN A 94 19.99 32.17 -13.30
N VAL A 95 19.58 31.47 -14.36
CA VAL A 95 19.72 30.03 -14.57
C VAL A 95 21.21 29.66 -14.55
N VAL A 96 21.58 28.71 -13.68
CA VAL A 96 22.77 27.88 -13.86
C VAL A 96 22.33 26.42 -13.69
N ASP A 97 22.35 25.73 -14.82
CA ASP A 97 22.45 24.29 -15.08
C ASP A 97 22.16 23.29 -13.95
N ASN A 98 21.13 22.47 -14.19
CA ASN A 98 21.10 21.09 -13.75
C ASN A 98 20.56 20.22 -14.90
N SER A 99 21.46 19.81 -15.79
CA SER A 99 21.25 18.68 -16.70
C SER A 99 21.35 17.39 -15.87
N MET A 100 20.21 16.75 -15.58
CA MET A 100 20.17 15.39 -15.04
C MET A 100 20.49 14.40 -16.16
N GLN A 101 21.73 13.91 -16.16
CA GLN A 101 22.15 12.72 -16.89
C GLN A 101 21.85 11.49 -16.04
N LEU A 102 20.91 10.67 -16.48
CA LEU A 102 20.56 9.38 -15.87
C LEU A 102 21.38 8.30 -16.59
N ASP A 103 22.60 8.06 -16.12
CA ASP A 103 23.37 6.87 -16.49
C ASP A 103 23.34 5.87 -15.32
N CYS A 104 22.67 4.75 -15.55
CA CYS A 104 22.78 3.56 -14.73
C CYS A 104 24.13 2.89 -15.01
N GLU A 105 25.02 2.86 -14.01
CA GLU A 105 25.87 1.72 -13.63
C GLU A 105 27.01 2.18 -12.71
N ASN A 106 26.89 1.90 -11.41
CA ASN A 106 27.90 1.20 -10.60
C ASN A 106 27.57 1.30 -9.10
N GLU A 107 27.65 0.15 -8.43
CA GLU A 107 27.66 0.03 -6.98
C GLU A 107 28.85 0.81 -6.39
N THR A 108 28.59 1.82 -5.55
CA THR A 108 29.25 1.95 -4.24
C THR A 108 28.47 2.91 -3.36
N TYR A 109 28.17 2.48 -2.13
CA TYR A 109 27.66 3.33 -1.05
C TYR A 109 28.54 4.57 -0.85
N SER A 110 27.94 5.76 -0.76
CA SER A 110 27.94 6.58 0.46
C SER A 110 27.57 8.04 0.14
N GLY A 111 26.60 8.57 0.89
CA GLY A 111 26.55 9.99 1.22
C GLY A 111 25.67 10.87 0.33
N MET A 112 24.49 11.21 0.89
CA MET A 112 23.94 12.56 0.80
C MET A 112 23.24 12.95 -0.53
N LEU A 113 22.14 12.28 -0.82
CA LEU A 113 21.04 12.87 -1.60
C LEU A 113 19.73 12.69 -0.82
N GLN A 114 19.54 13.56 0.18
CA GLN A 114 18.21 13.89 0.70
C GLN A 114 17.50 14.67 -0.40
N THR A 115 16.93 13.95 -1.37
CA THR A 115 16.10 14.55 -2.40
C THR A 115 14.73 14.85 -1.81
N ASN A 116 14.28 16.09 -2.00
CA ASN A 116 13.01 16.67 -1.56
C ASN A 116 11.77 16.00 -2.21
N PHE A 117 11.61 14.68 -2.05
CA PHE A 117 10.37 13.94 -2.37
C PHE A 117 9.50 13.71 -1.12
N GLU A 118 9.88 14.31 0.00
CA GLU A 118 9.41 14.02 1.37
C GLU A 118 7.94 14.41 1.65
N GLY A 119 7.18 14.84 0.63
CA GLY A 119 5.78 15.28 0.76
C GLY A 119 4.78 14.63 -0.20
N MET A 120 5.21 13.77 -1.12
CA MET A 120 4.29 13.11 -2.06
C MET A 120 3.88 11.75 -1.49
N ALA A 121 2.57 11.44 -1.50
CA ALA A 121 2.02 10.13 -1.13
C ALA A 121 2.45 9.07 -2.17
N MET A 122 3.72 8.68 -2.12
CA MET A 122 4.33 7.71 -3.03
C MET A 122 4.29 6.33 -2.39
N VAL A 123 3.61 5.41 -3.07
CA VAL A 123 3.60 3.99 -2.73
C VAL A 123 4.81 3.30 -3.34
N GLY A 124 5.64 2.67 -2.52
CA GLY A 124 6.78 1.87 -2.99
C GLY A 124 6.37 0.53 -3.61
N LEU A 125 7.17 0.01 -4.56
CA LEU A 125 6.91 -1.28 -5.22
C LEU A 125 6.81 -2.46 -4.24
N ASP A 126 7.65 -2.50 -3.21
CA ASP A 126 7.59 -3.53 -2.15
C ASP A 126 6.25 -3.49 -1.40
N ALA A 127 5.73 -2.31 -1.11
CA ALA A 127 4.43 -2.17 -0.46
C ALA A 127 3.29 -2.65 -1.38
N MET A 128 3.37 -2.36 -2.69
CA MET A 128 2.42 -2.90 -3.67
C MET A 128 2.48 -4.42 -3.78
N GLN A 129 3.67 -5.01 -3.78
CA GLN A 129 3.84 -6.45 -3.88
C GLN A 129 3.28 -7.17 -2.65
N ARG A 130 3.49 -6.61 -1.46
CA ARG A 130 2.97 -7.15 -0.19
C ARG A 130 1.46 -7.01 -0.08
N ALA A 131 0.91 -5.89 -0.55
CA ALA A 131 -0.53 -5.64 -0.59
C ALA A 131 -1.32 -6.70 -1.37
N ASN A 132 -0.69 -7.41 -2.32
CA ASN A 132 -1.38 -8.37 -3.18
C ASN A 132 -2.06 -9.51 -2.40
N SER A 133 -1.44 -10.04 -1.34
CA SER A 133 -2.05 -11.12 -0.56
C SER A 133 -3.30 -10.64 0.19
N THR A 134 -3.23 -9.46 0.82
CA THR A 134 -4.37 -8.86 1.50
C THR A 134 -5.48 -8.52 0.51
N LEU A 135 -5.14 -7.97 -0.66
CA LEU A 135 -6.12 -7.66 -1.70
C LEU A 135 -6.80 -8.91 -2.25
N GLU A 136 -6.04 -10.00 -2.46
CA GLU A 136 -6.62 -11.27 -2.92
C GLU A 136 -7.61 -11.81 -1.89
N ASP A 137 -7.21 -11.88 -0.62
CA ASP A 137 -8.10 -12.33 0.45
C ASP A 137 -9.31 -11.41 0.61
N PHE A 138 -9.11 -10.09 0.61
CA PHE A 138 -10.20 -9.11 0.66
C PHE A 138 -11.19 -9.32 -0.49
N CYS A 139 -10.72 -9.50 -1.72
CA CYS A 139 -11.60 -9.73 -2.87
C CYS A 139 -12.40 -11.04 -2.73
N ARG A 140 -11.81 -12.10 -2.16
CA ARG A 140 -12.50 -13.39 -1.98
C ARG A 140 -13.43 -13.40 -0.77
N SER A 141 -13.11 -12.65 0.27
CA SER A 141 -13.80 -12.70 1.56
C SER A 141 -14.83 -11.58 1.72
N TYR A 142 -14.60 -10.39 1.16
CA TYR A 142 -15.45 -9.20 1.37
C TYR A 142 -16.41 -8.93 0.22
N PHE A 143 -16.07 -9.27 -1.03
CA PHE A 143 -16.92 -8.93 -2.19
C PHE A 143 -18.33 -9.52 -2.10
N MET A 144 -18.49 -10.67 -1.44
CA MET A 144 -19.82 -11.27 -1.22
C MET A 144 -20.74 -10.37 -0.38
N PHE A 145 -20.21 -9.56 0.53
CA PHE A 145 -20.96 -8.57 1.31
C PHE A 145 -21.36 -7.33 0.49
N HIS A 146 -20.76 -7.16 -0.69
CA HIS A 146 -21.04 -6.12 -1.68
C HIS A 146 -21.87 -6.61 -2.86
N GLY A 147 -22.35 -7.86 -2.84
CA GLY A 147 -23.02 -8.47 -4.00
C GLY A 147 -22.13 -8.56 -5.25
N MET A 148 -20.81 -8.52 -5.05
CA MET A 148 -19.81 -8.60 -6.11
C MET A 148 -19.33 -10.04 -6.27
N ASP A 149 -18.94 -10.39 -7.50
CA ASP A 149 -18.44 -11.71 -7.86
C ASP A 149 -16.98 -11.58 -8.29
N VAL A 150 -16.09 -12.28 -7.57
CA VAL A 150 -14.64 -12.31 -7.86
C VAL A 150 -14.35 -12.87 -9.26
N ASN A 151 -15.24 -13.72 -9.79
CA ASN A 151 -15.10 -14.31 -11.12
C ASN A 151 -15.57 -13.39 -12.26
N LYS A 152 -16.01 -12.16 -11.94
CA LYS A 152 -16.41 -11.14 -12.93
C LYS A 152 -15.34 -10.06 -13.03
N PRO A 153 -14.44 -10.13 -14.03
CA PRO A 153 -13.31 -9.20 -14.15
C PRO A 153 -13.73 -7.73 -14.18
N GLN A 154 -14.89 -7.38 -14.77
CA GLN A 154 -15.33 -5.99 -14.83
C GLN A 154 -15.63 -5.40 -13.44
N SER A 155 -16.16 -6.21 -12.52
CA SER A 155 -16.46 -5.76 -11.15
C SER A 155 -15.18 -5.61 -10.33
N LEU A 156 -14.24 -6.54 -10.51
CA LEU A 156 -12.91 -6.50 -9.89
C LEU A 156 -12.11 -5.28 -10.37
N PHE A 157 -11.86 -5.16 -11.67
CA PHE A 157 -10.99 -4.13 -12.23
C PHE A 157 -11.52 -2.70 -12.10
N LYS A 158 -12.82 -2.51 -11.85
CA LYS A 158 -13.41 -1.19 -11.63
C LYS A 158 -12.88 -0.52 -10.36
N HIS A 159 -12.72 -1.28 -9.28
CA HIS A 159 -12.35 -0.75 -7.96
C HIS A 159 -10.92 -1.11 -7.55
N LEU A 160 -10.33 -2.14 -8.17
CA LEU A 160 -9.00 -2.64 -7.85
C LEU A 160 -7.90 -1.58 -7.82
N PRO A 161 -7.82 -0.58 -8.74
CA PRO A 161 -6.76 0.42 -8.67
C PRO A 161 -6.77 1.24 -7.37
N VAL A 162 -7.96 1.63 -6.90
CA VAL A 162 -8.11 2.42 -5.68
C VAL A 162 -7.90 1.58 -4.43
N LEU A 163 -8.45 0.35 -4.41
CA LEU A 163 -8.22 -0.60 -3.32
C LEU A 163 -6.74 -0.95 -3.20
N SER A 164 -6.09 -1.24 -4.33
CA SER A 164 -4.66 -1.59 -4.38
C SER A 164 -3.78 -0.46 -3.90
N PHE A 165 -4.04 0.77 -4.37
CA PHE A 165 -3.32 1.95 -3.87
C PHE A 165 -3.49 2.11 -2.35
N THR A 166 -4.72 1.99 -1.85
CA THR A 166 -5.03 2.19 -0.43
C THR A 166 -4.33 1.17 0.45
N GLU A 167 -4.42 -0.11 0.11
CA GLU A 167 -3.77 -1.18 0.85
C GLU A 167 -2.24 -1.06 0.83
N SER A 168 -1.68 -0.79 -0.35
CA SER A 168 -0.24 -0.58 -0.48
C SER A 168 0.24 0.62 0.33
N PHE A 169 -0.58 1.66 0.42
CA PHE A 169 -0.27 2.82 1.23
C PHE A 169 -0.33 2.51 2.74
N ILE A 170 -1.34 1.75 3.19
CA ILE A 170 -1.44 1.26 4.57
C ILE A 170 -0.18 0.46 4.94
N TYR A 171 0.21 -0.51 4.10
CA TYR A 171 1.43 -1.29 4.30
C TYR A 171 2.69 -0.44 4.45
N GLN A 172 2.81 0.63 3.67
CA GLN A 172 3.94 1.53 3.77
C GLN A 172 3.96 2.29 5.09
N LEU A 173 2.79 2.69 5.60
CA LEU A 173 2.66 3.33 6.91
C LEU A 173 2.91 2.34 8.05
N ASP A 174 2.42 1.10 7.95
CA ASP A 174 2.72 0.03 8.92
C ASP A 174 4.24 -0.17 9.05
N ARG A 175 4.94 -0.25 7.92
CA ARG A 175 6.41 -0.38 7.90
C ARG A 175 7.11 0.81 8.57
N LEU A 176 6.59 2.03 8.44
CA LEU A 176 7.14 3.20 9.13
C LEU A 176 6.88 3.13 10.63
N ASN A 177 5.71 2.65 11.03
CA ASN A 177 5.37 2.44 12.44
C ASN A 177 6.24 1.34 13.08
N GLU A 178 6.42 0.19 12.42
CA GLU A 178 7.32 -0.89 12.86
C GLU A 178 8.77 -0.41 13.03
N LYS A 179 9.28 0.37 12.07
CA LYS A 179 10.61 0.98 12.20
C LYS A 179 10.71 1.83 13.46
N THR A 180 9.66 2.58 13.80
CA THR A 180 9.62 3.40 15.02
C THR A 180 9.67 2.55 16.31
N LEU A 181 9.03 1.37 16.30
CA LEU A 181 9.06 0.40 17.42
C LEU A 181 10.44 -0.25 17.62
N HIS A 182 11.20 -0.43 16.54
CA HIS A 182 12.49 -1.14 16.56
C HIS A 182 13.70 -0.27 16.92
N LEU A 183 13.54 1.05 17.12
CA LEU A 183 14.66 1.89 17.55
C LEU A 183 15.07 1.54 19.00
N PRO A 184 16.33 1.19 19.25
CA PRO A 184 16.78 0.88 20.60
C PRO A 184 16.69 2.13 21.46
N THR A 185 15.95 2.04 22.57
CA THR A 185 16.11 2.95 23.71
C THR A 185 17.42 2.58 24.41
N SER A 186 18.54 2.76 23.72
CA SER A 186 19.87 2.58 24.30
C SER A 186 20.06 3.67 25.35
N GLY A 187 20.42 3.25 26.57
CA GLY A 187 20.63 4.10 27.74
C GLY A 187 21.85 5.00 27.64
N ALA A 188 21.88 5.89 26.64
CA ALA A 188 22.86 6.93 26.50
C ALA A 188 22.16 8.30 26.50
N SER A 189 22.58 9.15 27.43
CA SER A 189 22.24 10.56 27.55
C SER A 189 22.71 11.36 26.32
N VAL A 190 22.04 11.20 25.18
CA VAL A 190 22.22 11.99 23.96
C VAL A 190 20.85 12.27 23.35
N SER A 191 20.32 13.45 23.67
CA SER A 191 19.17 14.12 23.05
C SER A 191 17.98 13.21 22.65
N GLU A 192 17.10 12.94 23.61
CA GLU A 192 15.77 12.33 23.44
C GLU A 192 14.85 13.04 22.43
N ARG A 193 15.28 14.15 21.84
CA ARG A 193 14.47 15.03 20.98
C ARG A 193 14.74 14.88 19.48
N GLY A 194 15.83 14.23 19.04
CA GLY A 194 16.23 14.25 17.62
C GLY A 194 15.67 13.14 16.74
N CYS A 195 15.59 11.90 17.24
CA CYS A 195 15.33 10.73 16.40
C CYS A 195 13.86 10.25 16.45
N LYS A 196 13.19 10.36 17.61
CA LYS A 196 11.74 10.15 17.75
C LYS A 196 10.94 11.19 16.94
N ASP A 197 11.50 12.39 16.81
CA ASP A 197 10.86 13.53 16.18
C ASP A 197 10.81 13.39 14.64
N GLY A 198 11.82 12.78 14.00
CA GLY A 198 11.87 12.61 12.53
C GLY A 198 10.79 11.69 11.95
N HIS A 199 10.60 10.49 12.51
CA HIS A 199 9.59 9.55 12.01
C HIS A 199 8.17 9.92 12.44
N GLN A 200 8.00 10.44 13.65
CA GLN A 200 6.73 11.02 14.09
C GLN A 200 6.36 12.23 13.22
N ARG A 201 7.33 13.07 12.85
CA ARG A 201 7.16 14.18 11.90
C ARG A 201 6.82 13.68 10.50
N LEU A 202 7.42 12.59 10.00
CA LEU A 202 7.04 11.99 8.72
C LEU A 202 5.61 11.46 8.75
N ILE A 203 5.21 10.70 9.78
CA ILE A 203 3.81 10.22 9.94
C ILE A 203 2.85 11.41 10.04
N THR A 204 3.22 12.45 10.79
CA THR A 204 2.41 13.67 10.93
C THR A 204 2.33 14.45 9.62
N GLN A 205 3.45 14.55 8.88
CA GLN A 205 3.53 15.20 7.57
C GLN A 205 2.70 14.45 6.52
N PHE A 206 2.77 13.11 6.47
CA PHE A 206 1.88 12.31 5.64
C PHE A 206 0.42 12.50 6.05
N THR A 207 0.11 12.49 7.35
CA THR A 207 -1.26 12.72 7.84
C THR A 207 -1.78 14.11 7.48
N ASP A 208 -0.93 15.13 7.55
CA ASP A 208 -1.27 16.51 7.22
C ASP A 208 -1.42 16.74 5.71
N THR A 209 -0.59 16.09 4.88
CA THR A 209 -0.77 16.09 3.42
C THR A 209 -2.17 15.61 3.03
N PHE A 210 -2.69 14.56 3.66
CA PHE A 210 -4.04 14.06 3.35
C PHE A 210 -5.18 14.95 3.87
N LYS A 211 -4.95 15.80 4.86
CA LYS A 211 -5.97 16.79 5.29
C LYS A 211 -6.21 17.85 4.21
N SER A 212 -5.22 18.09 3.35
CA SER A 212 -5.22 19.11 2.29
C SER A 212 -5.51 18.59 0.87
N ASP A 213 -5.62 17.27 0.66
CA ASP A 213 -5.60 16.62 -0.68
C ASP A 213 -6.98 15.99 -1.07
N PRO A 214 -7.23 15.56 -2.33
CA PRO A 214 -8.45 14.85 -2.75
C PRO A 214 -8.75 13.58 -1.95
N PHE A 215 -7.76 13.07 -1.23
CA PHE A 215 -7.85 11.89 -0.36
C PHE A 215 -8.35 12.19 1.06
N ARG A 216 -8.77 13.42 1.36
CA ARG A 216 -9.46 13.77 2.62
C ARG A 216 -10.56 12.76 3.04
N PRO A 217 -11.35 12.15 2.12
CA PRO A 217 -12.29 11.11 2.50
C PRO A 217 -11.62 9.85 3.11
N LEU A 218 -10.42 9.48 2.66
CA LEU A 218 -9.65 8.37 3.22
C LEU A 218 -9.19 8.67 4.66
N VAL A 219 -8.84 9.92 4.99
CA VAL A 219 -8.47 10.30 6.38
C VAL A 219 -9.60 10.04 7.36
N GLY A 220 -10.84 10.28 6.96
CA GLY A 220 -12.01 9.98 7.78
C GLY A 220 -12.25 8.49 8.00
N LEU A 221 -11.67 7.63 7.16
CA LEU A 221 -11.77 6.17 7.24
C LEU A 221 -10.59 5.53 7.97
N LEU A 222 -9.48 6.24 8.14
CA LEU A 222 -8.24 5.71 8.67
C LEU A 222 -8.25 5.64 10.22
N GLU A 223 -8.83 4.57 10.76
CA GLU A 223 -8.69 4.17 12.18
C GLU A 223 -7.25 3.79 12.57
N CYS A 224 -6.35 3.67 11.58
CA CYS A 224 -4.96 3.24 11.72
C CYS A 224 -4.14 4.09 12.70
N LEU A 225 -4.43 5.39 12.82
CA LEU A 225 -3.71 6.29 13.72
C LEU A 225 -3.89 5.91 15.19
N GLU A 226 -5.11 5.50 15.56
CA GLU A 226 -5.42 5.05 16.91
C GLU A 226 -4.75 3.69 17.18
N TYR A 227 -4.84 2.75 16.23
CA TYR A 227 -4.18 1.45 16.33
C TYR A 227 -2.68 1.60 16.55
N TRP A 228 -1.97 2.32 15.68
CA TRP A 228 -0.51 2.48 15.80
C TRP A 228 -0.11 3.20 17.08
N ALA A 229 -0.92 4.15 17.57
CA ALA A 229 -0.66 4.80 18.86
C ALA A 229 -0.77 3.81 20.02
N LEU A 230 -1.79 2.94 20.00
CA LEU A 230 -1.96 1.88 21.00
C LEU A 230 -0.86 0.83 20.90
N GLU A 231 -0.51 0.39 19.69
CA GLU A 231 0.56 -0.57 19.47
C GLU A 231 1.89 -0.04 20.03
N ARG A 232 2.26 1.20 19.70
CA ARG A 232 3.45 1.85 20.28
C ARG A 232 3.39 1.91 21.80
N LYS A 233 2.26 2.35 22.36
CA LYS A 233 2.06 2.42 23.82
C LYS A 233 2.24 1.05 24.48
N LEU A 234 1.60 0.01 23.95
CA LEU A 234 1.57 -1.33 24.53
C LEU A 234 2.93 -2.03 24.39
N CYS A 235 3.56 -1.93 23.22
CA CYS A 235 4.89 -2.49 22.99
C CYS A 235 5.95 -1.78 23.86
N CYS A 236 5.91 -0.45 23.97
CA CYS A 236 6.82 0.27 24.87
C CYS A 236 6.59 -0.12 26.35
N ALA A 237 5.34 -0.19 26.80
CA ALA A 237 5.02 -0.60 28.17
C ALA A 237 5.49 -2.04 28.46
N LEU A 238 5.38 -2.95 27.49
CA LEU A 238 5.87 -4.32 27.60
C LEU A 238 7.41 -4.34 27.74
N MET A 239 8.13 -3.55 26.94
CA MET A 239 9.59 -3.45 26.99
C MET A 239 10.11 -2.80 28.28
N SER A 240 9.43 -1.77 28.77
CA SER A 240 9.82 -1.02 29.97
C SER A 240 9.28 -1.63 31.27
N GLN A 241 8.67 -2.82 31.19
CA GLN A 241 7.99 -3.48 32.31
C GLN A 241 6.94 -2.61 33.02
N GLU A 242 6.30 -1.68 32.31
CA GLU A 242 5.26 -0.82 32.87
C GLU A 242 3.92 -1.57 33.02
N LYS A 243 2.97 -0.95 33.73
CA LYS A 243 1.63 -1.51 33.90
C LYS A 243 0.85 -1.38 32.58
N ILE A 244 0.34 -2.51 32.09
CA ILE A 244 -0.50 -2.57 30.89
C ILE A 244 -1.99 -2.59 31.29
N SER A 245 -2.82 -1.79 30.62
CA SER A 245 -4.28 -1.80 30.77
C SER A 245 -4.88 -2.89 29.88
N VAL A 246 -5.82 -3.67 30.41
CA VAL A 246 -6.55 -4.67 29.62
C VAL A 246 -7.44 -3.98 28.59
N GLU A 247 -8.02 -2.84 28.93
CA GLU A 247 -8.89 -2.06 28.06
C GLU A 247 -8.15 -1.60 26.79
N ASP A 248 -6.92 -1.10 26.95
CA ASP A 248 -6.06 -0.72 25.82
C ASP A 248 -5.72 -1.92 24.93
N VAL A 249 -5.42 -3.09 25.55
CA VAL A 249 -5.12 -4.32 24.80
C VAL A 249 -6.33 -4.76 24.01
N ILE A 250 -7.51 -4.83 24.63
CA ILE A 250 -8.74 -5.20 23.95
C ILE A 250 -9.05 -4.21 22.83
N ARG A 251 -8.88 -2.91 23.05
CA ARG A 251 -9.06 -1.89 22.01
C ARG A 251 -8.10 -2.08 20.85
N ALA A 252 -6.83 -2.38 21.11
CA ALA A 252 -5.83 -2.65 20.07
C ALA A 252 -6.20 -3.88 19.22
N ILE A 253 -6.75 -4.94 19.83
CA ILE A 253 -7.21 -6.13 19.08
C ILE A 253 -8.34 -5.75 18.12
N HIS A 254 -9.34 -5.03 18.60
CA HIS A 254 -10.46 -4.56 17.77
C HIS A 254 -10.00 -3.61 16.66
N LEU A 255 -8.82 -3.00 16.81
CA LEU A 255 -8.27 -2.08 15.85
C LEU A 255 -7.22 -2.73 14.92
N LYS A 256 -6.78 -3.96 15.19
CA LYS A 256 -5.67 -4.61 14.49
C LYS A 256 -5.93 -4.79 13.00
N SER A 257 -7.11 -5.29 12.63
CA SER A 257 -7.54 -5.51 11.25
C SER A 257 -8.21 -4.26 10.65
N PHE A 258 -7.66 -3.07 10.89
CA PHE A 258 -8.24 -1.83 10.36
C PHE A 258 -8.15 -1.74 8.84
N ASP A 259 -7.11 -2.30 8.24
CA ASP A 259 -6.87 -2.40 6.80
C ASP A 259 -8.11 -2.94 6.06
N TYR A 260 -8.62 -4.10 6.47
CA TYR A 260 -9.83 -4.70 5.91
C TYR A 260 -11.06 -3.80 6.07
N ARG A 261 -11.22 -3.15 7.23
CA ARG A 261 -12.35 -2.25 7.49
C ARG A 261 -12.28 -0.98 6.64
N VAL A 262 -11.10 -0.40 6.47
CA VAL A 262 -10.88 0.75 5.58
C VAL A 262 -11.21 0.37 4.14
N LEU A 263 -10.71 -0.78 3.66
CA LEU A 263 -11.02 -1.27 2.31
C LEU A 263 -12.53 -1.53 2.13
N ASN A 264 -13.19 -2.09 3.15
CA ASN A 264 -14.62 -2.38 3.12
C ASN A 264 -15.46 -1.09 3.03
N LEU A 265 -15.17 -0.11 3.88
CA LEU A 265 -15.85 1.18 3.89
C LEU A 265 -15.58 1.98 2.59
N LEU A 266 -14.33 1.95 2.11
CA LEU A 266 -13.96 2.55 0.84
C LEU A 266 -14.75 1.93 -0.31
N LEU A 267 -14.92 0.61 -0.32
CA LEU A 267 -15.69 -0.07 -1.36
C LEU A 267 -17.18 0.33 -1.33
N TYR A 268 -17.81 0.46 -0.16
CA TYR A 268 -19.16 1.03 -0.04
C TYR A 268 -19.23 2.43 -0.65
N GLN A 269 -18.26 3.30 -0.33
CA GLN A 269 -18.19 4.66 -0.86
C GLN A 269 -18.01 4.69 -2.38
N LEU A 270 -17.09 3.87 -2.93
CA LEU A 270 -16.84 3.78 -4.37
C LEU A 270 -18.04 3.23 -5.15
N ARG A 271 -18.91 2.44 -4.50
CA ARG A 271 -20.14 1.90 -5.07
C ARG A 271 -21.34 2.82 -4.88
N GLY A 272 -21.21 3.86 -4.04
CA GLY A 272 -22.32 4.77 -3.71
C GLY A 272 -23.41 4.10 -2.89
N GLU A 273 -23.06 3.05 -2.13
CA GLU A 273 -24.00 2.30 -1.30
C GLU A 273 -23.90 2.71 0.17
N LYS A 274 -24.99 2.54 0.91
CA LYS A 274 -24.99 2.74 2.35
C LYS A 274 -24.28 1.58 3.02
N VAL A 275 -23.47 1.89 4.01
CA VAL A 275 -22.82 0.90 4.88
C VAL A 275 -23.90 0.06 5.54
N ASN A 276 -23.73 -1.27 5.53
CA ASN A 276 -24.60 -2.20 6.21
C ASN A 276 -24.03 -2.51 7.60
N ASP A 277 -24.70 -2.00 8.64
CA ASP A 277 -24.24 -2.12 10.03
C ASP A 277 -24.11 -3.58 10.49
N LEU A 278 -25.01 -4.46 10.04
CA LEU A 278 -24.96 -5.90 10.37
C LEU A 278 -23.71 -6.55 9.74
N HIS A 279 -23.39 -6.21 8.49
CA HIS A 279 -22.19 -6.72 7.83
C HIS A 279 -20.92 -6.23 8.56
N MET A 280 -20.87 -4.94 8.93
CA MET A 280 -19.75 -4.37 9.67
C MET A 280 -19.56 -5.04 11.03
N GLU A 281 -20.64 -5.25 11.79
CA GLU A 281 -20.57 -5.90 13.09
C GLU A 281 -20.11 -7.36 12.97
N PHE A 282 -20.65 -8.10 11.99
CA PHE A 282 -20.26 -9.48 11.74
C PHE A 282 -18.77 -9.61 11.39
N LEU A 283 -18.29 -8.80 10.44
CA LEU A 283 -16.91 -8.83 9.98
C LEU A 283 -15.94 -8.45 11.11
N CYS A 284 -16.26 -7.43 11.90
CA CYS A 284 -15.46 -7.02 13.06
C CYS A 284 -15.28 -8.16 14.08
N VAL A 285 -16.33 -8.93 14.36
CA VAL A 285 -16.22 -10.10 15.26
C VAL A 285 -15.45 -11.24 14.60
N SER A 286 -15.61 -11.43 13.29
CA SER A 286 -14.88 -12.47 12.57
C SER A 286 -13.37 -12.18 12.51
N GLU A 287 -12.99 -10.93 12.28
CA GLU A 287 -11.60 -10.45 12.28
C GLU A 287 -10.93 -10.69 13.64
N PHE A 288 -11.66 -10.50 14.75
CA PHE A 288 -11.18 -10.77 16.10
C PHE A 288 -10.78 -12.24 16.32
N LEU A 289 -11.44 -13.17 15.62
CA LEU A 289 -11.22 -14.61 15.78
C LEU A 289 -10.08 -15.16 14.90
N VAL A 290 -9.49 -14.34 14.04
CA VAL A 290 -8.33 -14.74 13.22
C VAL A 290 -7.08 -14.88 14.11
N GLU A 291 -6.31 -15.95 13.89
CA GLU A 291 -5.14 -16.26 14.73
C GLU A 291 -4.01 -15.23 14.63
N ASP A 292 -3.28 -15.07 15.73
CA ASP A 292 -2.18 -14.11 15.86
C ASP A 292 -0.84 -14.83 16.00
N ASP A 293 0.17 -14.47 15.19
CA ASP A 293 1.52 -15.02 15.31
C ASP A 293 2.21 -14.46 16.58
N VAL A 294 2.83 -15.34 17.36
CA VAL A 294 3.53 -15.00 18.61
C VAL A 294 5.01 -14.73 18.39
N LEU A 295 5.55 -15.17 17.26
CA LEU A 295 6.98 -15.19 17.02
C LEU A 295 7.54 -13.83 16.59
N GLU A 296 6.70 -12.94 16.07
CA GLU A 296 7.12 -11.61 15.65
C GLU A 296 7.26 -10.65 16.84
N ASN A 297 8.19 -9.69 16.71
CA ASN A 297 8.51 -8.72 17.74
C ASN A 297 7.54 -7.50 17.73
N GLY A 298 6.28 -7.73 17.37
CA GLY A 298 5.19 -6.76 17.32
C GLY A 298 4.19 -6.92 18.47
N PHE A 299 3.05 -6.25 18.35
CA PHE A 299 1.94 -6.43 19.29
C PHE A 299 1.38 -7.85 19.19
N ASN A 300 1.36 -8.56 20.32
CA ASN A 300 0.76 -9.88 20.45
C ASN A 300 -0.08 -9.96 21.72
N VAL A 301 -1.34 -10.37 21.55
CA VAL A 301 -2.34 -10.40 22.63
C VAL A 301 -1.93 -11.29 23.78
N LEU A 302 -1.41 -12.48 23.49
CA LEU A 302 -1.04 -13.44 24.52
C LEU A 302 0.09 -12.89 25.39
N ARG A 303 1.10 -12.25 24.80
CA ARG A 303 2.20 -11.60 25.55
C ARG A 303 1.68 -10.50 26.46
N MET A 304 0.74 -9.68 25.98
CA MET A 304 0.11 -8.65 26.80
C MET A 304 -0.70 -9.26 27.96
N PHE A 305 -1.44 -10.33 27.70
CA PHE A 305 -2.21 -11.02 28.74
C PHE A 305 -1.31 -11.68 29.78
N VAL A 306 -0.16 -12.24 29.38
CA VAL A 306 0.87 -12.77 30.30
C VAL A 306 1.39 -11.66 31.20
N ARG A 307 1.65 -10.46 30.65
CA ARG A 307 2.10 -9.31 31.43
C ARG A 307 1.04 -8.80 32.43
N ILE A 308 -0.24 -8.92 32.12
CA ILE A 308 -1.35 -8.47 32.98
C ILE A 308 -1.72 -9.51 34.03
N TYR A 309 -1.89 -10.77 33.63
CA TYR A 309 -2.49 -11.83 34.47
C TYR A 309 -1.49 -12.88 34.95
N GLY A 310 -0.28 -12.90 34.39
CA GLY A 310 0.73 -13.94 34.60
C GLY A 310 0.56 -15.14 33.65
N ALA A 311 1.65 -15.88 33.43
CA ALA A 311 1.72 -16.99 32.47
C ALA A 311 0.68 -18.09 32.69
N SER A 312 0.27 -18.35 33.94
CA SER A 312 -0.71 -19.39 34.27
C SER A 312 -2.16 -18.99 34.01
N ARG A 313 -2.50 -17.70 34.17
CA ARG A 313 -3.89 -17.20 34.01
C ARG A 313 -4.15 -16.60 32.65
N ALA A 314 -3.12 -16.14 31.94
CA ALA A 314 -3.26 -15.50 30.63
C ALA A 314 -3.99 -16.36 29.58
N PRO A 315 -3.66 -17.66 29.40
CA PRO A 315 -4.40 -18.52 28.47
C PRO A 315 -5.88 -18.65 28.82
N ILE A 316 -6.20 -18.77 30.11
CA ILE A 316 -7.57 -18.91 30.60
C ILE A 316 -8.37 -17.64 30.32
N MET A 317 -7.77 -16.47 30.58
CA MET A 317 -8.41 -15.19 30.32
C MET A 317 -8.63 -14.96 28.82
N LEU A 318 -7.65 -15.30 27.98
CA LEU A 318 -7.76 -15.18 26.53
C LEU A 318 -8.84 -16.10 25.95
N ALA A 319 -8.86 -17.37 26.39
CA ALA A 319 -9.90 -18.33 26.02
C ALA A 319 -11.31 -17.80 26.31
N ARG A 320 -11.51 -17.11 27.44
CA ARG A 320 -12.80 -16.51 27.78
C ARG A 320 -13.24 -15.46 26.75
N TYR A 321 -12.34 -14.56 26.34
CA TYR A 321 -12.65 -13.55 25.31
C TYR A 321 -12.95 -14.19 23.95
N ILE A 322 -12.21 -15.25 23.59
CA ILE A 322 -12.46 -16.01 22.35
C ILE A 322 -13.83 -16.66 22.41
N THR A 323 -14.19 -17.34 23.49
CA THR A 323 -15.50 -17.97 23.65
C THR A 323 -16.65 -16.95 23.56
N GLU A 324 -16.48 -15.76 24.16
CA GLU A 324 -17.47 -14.68 24.04
C GLU A 324 -17.61 -14.19 22.59
N ALA A 325 -16.49 -14.04 21.87
CA ALA A 325 -16.49 -13.67 20.46
C ALA A 325 -17.07 -14.76 19.55
N GLU A 326 -16.79 -16.04 19.79
CA GLU A 326 -17.36 -17.18 19.07
C GLU A 326 -18.88 -17.23 19.23
N GLN A 327 -19.40 -17.04 20.44
CA GLN A 327 -20.84 -16.98 20.68
C GLN A 327 -21.49 -15.82 19.94
N LYS A 328 -20.85 -14.63 19.95
CA LYS A 328 -21.32 -13.47 19.20
C LYS A 328 -21.28 -13.72 17.70
N TYR A 329 -20.20 -14.32 17.20
CA TYR A 329 -20.04 -14.72 15.80
C TYR A 329 -21.17 -15.64 15.36
N GLU A 330 -21.45 -16.71 16.10
CA GLU A 330 -22.54 -17.65 15.79
C GLU A 330 -23.91 -16.99 15.78
N SER A 331 -24.16 -16.06 16.70
CA SER A 331 -25.42 -15.30 16.75
C SER A 331 -25.59 -14.40 15.52
N LEU A 332 -24.53 -13.67 15.13
CA LEU A 332 -24.55 -12.79 13.97
C LEU A 332 -24.64 -13.58 12.66
N LEU A 333 -23.93 -14.70 12.56
CA LEU A 333 -23.96 -15.58 11.39
C LEU A 333 -25.38 -16.10 11.09
N LYS A 334 -26.15 -16.44 12.12
CA LYS A 334 -27.57 -16.84 11.99
C LYS A 334 -28.49 -15.70 11.56
N THR A 335 -28.06 -14.46 11.76
CA THR A 335 -28.84 -13.25 11.42
C THR A 335 -28.54 -12.78 9.99
N LEU A 336 -27.39 -13.16 9.42
CA LEU A 336 -27.05 -12.88 8.03
C LEU A 336 -28.01 -13.57 7.05
N ASP A 337 -28.05 -13.04 5.82
CA ASP A 337 -28.70 -13.73 4.71
C ASP A 337 -28.18 -15.19 4.60
N PRO A 338 -29.06 -16.20 4.47
CA PRO A 338 -28.63 -17.61 4.49
C PRO A 338 -27.62 -17.97 3.39
N GLN A 339 -27.73 -17.35 2.21
CA GLN A 339 -26.79 -17.59 1.12
C GLN A 339 -25.44 -16.94 1.42
N LEU A 340 -25.45 -15.72 1.96
CA LEU A 340 -24.25 -15.02 2.40
C LEU A 340 -23.52 -15.80 3.51
N SER A 341 -24.24 -16.25 4.53
CA SER A 341 -23.70 -17.10 5.61
C SER A 341 -23.04 -18.36 5.06
N LEU A 342 -23.70 -19.06 4.13
CA LEU A 342 -23.16 -20.28 3.54
C LEU A 342 -21.89 -20.01 2.71
N ASN A 343 -21.89 -18.93 1.93
CA ASN A 343 -20.74 -18.54 1.12
C ASN A 343 -19.54 -18.15 2.00
N TYR A 344 -19.79 -17.43 3.10
CA TYR A 344 -18.75 -17.03 4.02
C TYR A 344 -18.11 -18.24 4.72
N GLN A 345 -18.93 -19.18 5.21
CA GLN A 345 -18.43 -20.42 5.82
C GLN A 345 -17.55 -21.22 4.85
N LYS A 346 -17.96 -21.36 3.59
CA LYS A 346 -17.14 -22.02 2.56
C LYS A 346 -15.80 -21.31 2.35
N ARG A 347 -15.80 -19.98 2.32
CA ARG A 347 -14.57 -19.20 2.22
C ARG A 347 -13.65 -19.43 3.41
N CYS A 348 -14.18 -19.49 4.63
CA CYS A 348 -13.39 -19.82 5.83
C CYS A 348 -12.74 -21.22 5.73
N GLU A 349 -13.46 -22.21 5.22
CA GLU A 349 -12.91 -23.55 4.97
C GLU A 349 -11.80 -23.55 3.92
N GLU A 350 -11.96 -22.77 2.84
CA GLU A 350 -10.96 -22.61 1.79
C GLU A 350 -9.70 -21.94 2.35
N ALA A 351 -9.84 -20.83 3.08
CA ALA A 351 -8.72 -20.13 3.72
C ALA A 351 -7.94 -21.05 4.66
N THR A 352 -8.64 -21.87 5.43
CA THR A 352 -8.03 -22.81 6.37
C THR A 352 -7.21 -23.89 5.65
N LYS A 353 -7.72 -24.39 4.50
CA LYS A 353 -6.99 -25.34 3.64
C LYS A 353 -5.79 -24.70 2.95
N GLU A 354 -5.94 -23.48 2.46
CA GLU A 354 -4.86 -22.68 1.84
C GLU A 354 -3.72 -22.43 2.84
N GLY A 355 -4.05 -22.19 4.12
CA GLY A 355 -3.10 -22.04 5.22
C GLY A 355 -2.44 -23.35 5.71
N GLY A 356 -2.70 -24.48 5.05
CA GLY A 356 -2.06 -25.77 5.35
C GLY A 356 -2.53 -26.46 6.64
N LYS A 357 -3.59 -25.95 7.30
CA LYS A 357 -4.16 -26.56 8.50
C LYS A 357 -5.30 -27.52 8.14
N ILE A 358 -5.13 -28.81 8.46
CA ILE A 358 -6.22 -29.80 8.41
C ILE A 358 -6.99 -29.71 9.73
N SER A 359 -7.75 -28.63 9.97
CA SER A 359 -8.60 -28.54 11.16
C SER A 359 -9.97 -29.18 10.90
N GLY A 360 -10.50 -29.90 11.89
CA GLY A 360 -11.84 -30.50 11.83
C GLY A 360 -13.01 -29.54 12.04
N HIS A 361 -12.74 -28.26 12.36
CA HIS A 361 -13.76 -27.23 12.59
C HIS A 361 -13.80 -26.22 11.43
N ILE A 362 -15.02 -25.77 11.06
CA ILE A 362 -15.32 -24.90 9.90
C ILE A 362 -14.58 -23.53 9.99
N LEU A 363 -14.22 -23.11 11.21
CA LEU A 363 -13.57 -21.82 11.51
C LEU A 363 -12.05 -21.92 11.75
N GLY A 364 -11.43 -23.08 11.55
CA GLY A 364 -10.11 -23.36 12.13
C GLY A 364 -10.24 -23.78 13.59
N THR A 365 -9.28 -24.56 14.10
CA THR A 365 -9.18 -24.84 15.54
C THR A 365 -8.22 -23.82 16.13
N TRP A 366 -8.76 -22.81 16.83
CA TRP A 366 -7.93 -21.86 17.56
C TRP A 366 -7.15 -22.63 18.63
N SER A 367 -5.82 -22.66 18.50
CA SER A 367 -4.94 -23.26 19.51
C SER A 367 -4.15 -22.16 20.18
N ILE A 368 -4.23 -22.09 21.52
CA ILE A 368 -3.43 -21.11 22.27
C ILE A 368 -1.95 -21.51 22.08
N PRO A 369 -1.13 -20.64 21.47
CA PRO A 369 0.28 -20.93 21.25
C PRO A 369 1.05 -21.03 22.59
N PRO A 370 2.23 -21.68 22.61
CA PRO A 370 3.04 -21.78 23.81
C PRO A 370 3.34 -20.42 24.43
N VAL A 371 3.16 -20.31 25.75
CA VAL A 371 3.37 -19.06 26.48
C VAL A 371 4.86 -18.74 26.59
N ILE A 372 5.24 -17.51 26.22
CA ILE A 372 6.54 -16.94 26.54
C ILE A 372 6.52 -16.53 28.01
N VAL A 373 7.21 -17.30 28.87
CA VAL A 373 7.21 -17.09 30.33
C VAL A 373 8.17 -15.97 30.73
N ASP A 374 9.33 -15.89 30.07
CA ASP A 374 10.35 -14.86 30.28
C ASP A 374 10.52 -14.05 28.99
N GLU A 375 9.84 -12.90 28.99
CA GLU A 375 9.82 -11.96 27.87
C GLU A 375 11.19 -11.33 27.61
N GLU A 376 12.00 -11.12 28.66
CA GLU A 376 13.34 -10.50 28.53
C GLU A 376 14.33 -11.49 27.92
N LEU A 377 14.35 -12.72 28.42
CA LEU A 377 15.20 -13.79 27.90
C LEU A 377 14.85 -14.09 26.43
N TYR A 378 13.56 -14.13 26.10
CA TYR A 378 13.11 -14.32 24.72
C TYR A 378 13.65 -13.24 23.78
N ARG A 379 13.52 -11.96 24.16
CA ARG A 379 14.00 -10.84 23.33
C ARG A 379 15.53 -10.76 23.26
N SER A 380 16.22 -11.09 24.34
CA SER A 380 17.69 -11.16 24.40
C SER A 380 18.24 -12.19 23.42
N ASN A 381 17.60 -13.36 23.34
CA ASN A 381 17.96 -14.40 22.38
C ASN A 381 17.70 -13.95 20.93
N PHE A 382 16.62 -13.21 20.69
CA PHE A 382 16.29 -12.69 19.36
C PHE A 382 17.28 -11.63 18.85
N GLN A 383 17.79 -10.78 19.74
CA GLN A 383 18.82 -9.79 19.41
C GLN A 383 20.19 -10.44 19.13
N ASN A 384 20.50 -11.56 19.79
CA ASN A 384 21.75 -12.31 19.61
C ASN A 384 21.74 -13.24 18.37
N SER A 385 20.58 -13.45 17.75
CA SER A 385 20.41 -14.32 16.58
C SER A 385 20.29 -13.58 15.24
N LYS A 386 20.45 -12.25 15.20
CA LYS A 386 20.48 -11.45 13.97
C LYS A 386 21.89 -11.12 13.50
#